data_AF-A0A7Y3W4R7-F1
#
_entry.id   AF-A0A7Y3W4R7-F1
#
_cell.length_a   1.000
_cell.length_b   1.000
_cell.length_c   1.000
_cell.angle_alpha   90.00
_cell.angle_beta   90.00
_cell.angle_gamma   90.00
#
_symmetry.space_group_name_H-M   'P 1'
#
loop_
_entity.id
_entity.type
_entity.pdbx_description
1 polymer ?
#
loop_
_entity_poly.entity_id
_entity_poly.type
_entity_poly.pdbx_seq_one_letter_code
_entity_poly.pdbx_strand_id
1 'polypeptide(L)' 'MSCQSCAYFNDKGSECRRYAPQPADNEKKASWPTVAASDWCGEYKEDDKAKKSA' A
#
# COMPACT_ATOMS: atom_id res chain seq x y z
N MET A 1 6.88 3.17 -11.90
CA MET A 1 7.00 3.04 -10.43
C MET A 1 5.58 2.93 -9.88
N SER A 2 5.05 1.72 -9.77
CA SER A 2 3.66 1.49 -9.38
C SER A 2 3.57 0.95 -7.95
N CYS A 3 2.38 0.96 -7.36
CA CYS A 3 2.14 0.43 -6.03
C CYS A 3 2.58 -1.03 -5.90
N GLN A 4 2.53 -1.84 -6.97
CA GLN A 4 2.90 -3.26 -6.95
C GLN A 4 4.29 -3.55 -6.38
N SER A 5 5.27 -2.67 -6.63
CA SER A 5 6.66 -2.82 -6.15
C SER A 5 7.00 -1.81 -5.05
N CYS A 6 5.98 -1.20 -4.43
CA CYS A 6 6.14 -0.18 -3.41
C CYS A 6 6.21 -0.82 -2.01
N ALA A 7 7.14 -0.37 -1.17
CA ALA A 7 7.30 -0.82 0.22
C ALA A 7 6.04 -0.65 1.09
N TYR A 8 5.16 0.28 0.69
CA TYR A 8 3.92 0.58 1.42
C TYR A 8 2.70 -0.21 0.92
N PHE A 9 2.80 -0.89 -0.21
CA PHE A 9 1.67 -1.59 -0.79
C PHE A 9 1.46 -2.96 -0.14
N ASN A 10 0.23 -3.24 0.26
CA ASN A 10 -0.18 -4.54 0.79
C ASN A 10 -0.91 -5.33 -0.32
N ASP A 11 -0.21 -6.28 -0.92
CA ASP A 11 -0.77 -7.19 -1.96
C ASP A 11 -2.03 -7.93 -1.46
N LYS A 12 -2.03 -8.42 -0.22
CA LYS A 12 -3.13 -9.22 0.33
C LYS A 12 -4.48 -8.51 0.36
N GLY A 13 -4.47 -7.20 0.54
CA GLY A 13 -5.68 -6.36 0.60
C GLY A 13 -5.81 -5.42 -0.60
N SER A 14 -4.79 -5.35 -1.47
CA SER A 14 -4.61 -4.24 -2.42
C SER A 14 -4.74 -2.88 -1.73
N GLU A 15 -4.04 -2.68 -0.62
CA GLU A 15 -4.17 -1.48 0.22
C GLU A 15 -2.87 -0.66 0.25
N CYS A 16 -3.00 0.66 0.30
CA CYS A 16 -1.86 1.55 0.49
C CYS A 16 -1.63 1.81 1.99
N ARG A 17 -0.58 1.23 2.56
CA ARG A 17 -0.22 1.40 3.99
C ARG A 17 0.73 2.57 4.26
N ARG A 18 0.65 3.58 3.40
CA ARG A 18 1.53 4.74 3.46
C ARG A 18 1.13 5.75 4.54
N TYR A 19 -0.17 6.00 4.69
CA TYR A 19 -0.73 6.92 5.69
C TYR A 19 -1.64 6.19 6.64
N ALA A 20 -1.60 6.50 7.93
CA ALA A 20 -2.40 5.87 8.97
C ALA A 20 -3.85 5.53 8.52
N PRO A 21 -4.36 4.35 8.91
CA PRO A 21 -5.65 3.87 8.42
C PRO A 21 -6.74 4.87 8.80
N GLN A 22 -7.69 5.08 7.90
CA GLN A 22 -8.76 6.04 8.16
C GLN A 22 -9.72 5.44 9.19
N PRO A 23 -10.18 6.23 10.17
CA PRO A 23 -11.22 5.78 11.08
C PRO A 23 -12.46 5.43 10.26
N ALA A 24 -13.02 4.24 10.48
CA ALA A 24 -14.30 3.90 9.87
C ALA A 24 -15.42 4.49 10.73
N ASP A 25 -16.38 5.16 10.10
CA ASP A 25 -17.52 5.84 10.74
C ASP A 25 -18.41 4.94 11.63
N ASN A 26 -18.24 3.62 11.58
CA ASN A 26 -19.24 2.70 12.10
C ASN A 26 -18.59 1.44 12.68
N GLU A 27 -18.21 1.46 13.97
CA GLU A 27 -17.71 0.34 14.83
C GLU A 27 -16.66 -0.63 14.22
N LYS A 28 -16.24 -0.39 12.99
CA LYS A 28 -15.35 -1.20 12.17
C LYS A 28 -13.95 -0.68 12.38
N LYS A 29 -13.01 -1.62 12.41
CA LYS A 29 -11.60 -1.31 12.59
C LYS A 29 -11.13 -0.37 11.47
N ALA A 30 -10.23 0.55 11.83
CA ALA A 30 -9.63 1.49 10.89
C ALA A 30 -9.14 0.73 9.64
N SER A 31 -9.51 1.24 8.47
CA SER A 31 -9.26 0.57 7.18
C SER A 31 -8.31 1.40 6.33
N TRP A 32 -7.44 0.73 5.60
CA TRP A 32 -6.54 1.38 4.67
C TRP A 32 -7.25 1.60 3.33
N PRO A 33 -6.89 2.65 2.59
CA PRO A 33 -7.46 2.86 1.27
C PRO A 33 -7.00 1.74 0.32
N THR A 34 -7.97 1.14 -0.38
CA THR A 34 -7.71 0.18 -1.45
C THR A 34 -7.18 0.91 -2.67
N VAL A 35 -6.01 0.50 -3.18
CA VAL A 35 -5.37 1.04 -4.39
C VAL A 35 -5.02 -0.09 -5.34
N ALA A 36 -5.06 0.17 -6.65
CA ALA A 36 -4.64 -0.83 -7.62
C ALA A 36 -3.12 -1.02 -7.58
N ALA A 37 -2.64 -2.23 -7.87
CA ALA A 37 -1.21 -2.50 -7.97
C ALA A 37 -0.53 -1.69 -9.08
N SER A 38 -1.28 -1.35 -10.14
CA SER A 38 -0.83 -0.47 -11.23
C SER A 38 -0.90 1.03 -10.89
N ASP A 39 -1.49 1.39 -9.74
CA ASP A 39 -1.66 2.79 -9.33
C ASP A 39 -0.33 3.43 -8.92
N TRP A 40 -0.30 4.75 -8.87
CA TRP A 40 0.88 5.49 -8.40
C TRP A 40 0.49 6.84 -7.80
N CYS A 41 0.79 6.99 -6.51
CA CYS A 41 0.50 8.21 -5.75
C CYS A 41 1.66 9.24 -5.74
N GLY A 42 2.69 9.07 -6.57
CA GLY A 42 3.85 9.98 -6.62
C GLY A 42 4.94 9.68 -5.58
N GLU A 43 4.59 9.08 -4.45
CA GLU A 43 5.49 8.83 -3.32
C GLU A 43 5.87 7.35 -3.21
N TYR A 44 6.20 6.80 -4.36
CA TYR A 44 6.71 5.44 -4.49
C TYR A 44 8.01 5.28 -3.70
N LYS A 45 8.11 4.18 -2.94
CA LYS A 45 9.35 3.78 -2.26
C LYS A 45 9.68 2.35 -2.63
N GLU A 46 10.89 2.13 -3.14
CA GLU A 46 11.34 0.78 -3.46
C GLU A 46 11.35 -0.09 -2.19
N ASP A 47 10.71 -1.25 -2.26
CA ASP A 47 10.81 -2.25 -1.21
C ASP A 47 12.20 -2.90 -1.27
N ASP A 48 13.03 -2.66 -0.25
CA ASP A 48 14.40 -3.19 -0.20
C ASP A 48 14.43 -4.73 -0.18
N LYS A 49 13.34 -5.40 0.24
CA LYS A 49 13.25 -6.86 0.18
C LYS A 49 13.05 -7.41 -1.24
N ALA A 50 12.43 -6.66 -2.14
CA ALA A 50 12.31 -7.05 -3.55
C ALA A 50 13.67 -7.14 -4.27
N LYS A 51 14.73 -6.56 -3.71
CA LYS A 51 16.09 -6.54 -4.29
C LYS A 51 16.92 -7.81 -4.01
N LYS A 52 16.43 -8.77 -3.21
CA LYS A 52 17.18 -9.99 -2.82
C LYS A 52 16.86 -11.24 -3.68
N SER A 53 16.33 -11.08 -4.88
CA SER A 53 15.99 -12.20 -5.77
C SER A 53 16.51 -12.05 -7.21
N ALA A 54 17.60 -11.31 -7.40
CA ALA A 54 18.33 -11.24 -8.68
C ALA A 54 19.72 -11.89 -8.53
#